data_AF-A0A4Q6BHP8-F1
#
_entry.id   AF-A0A4Q6BHP8-F1
#
_cell.length_a   1.000
_cell.length_b   1.000
_cell.length_c   1.000
_cell.angle_alpha   90.00
_cell.angle_beta   90.00
_cell.angle_gamma   90.00
#
_symmetry.space_group_name_H-M   'P 1'
#
loop_
_entity.id
_entity.type
_entity.pdbx_description
1 polymer ?
#
loop_
_entity_poly.entity_id
_entity_poly.type
_entity_poly.pdbx_seq_one_letter_code
_entity_poly.pdbx_strand_id
1 'polypeptide(L)'
;MSDIEALHRRHVLSPWAVQAGLAAPVVQRAEGRYLFDSSGARYFDLASGLIAVNLGHGHRKVVAAIQEQVGTLCYSSPAWFHEARAQLAHELSQL
;
A
#
# COMPACT_ATOMS: atom_id res chain seq x y z
N MET A 1 1.31 -25.64 -1.11
CA MET A 1 0.62 -24.39 -0.78
C MET A 1 1.14 -23.92 0.55
N SER A 2 1.60 -22.68 0.62
CA SER A 2 1.88 -22.07 1.92
C SER A 2 0.56 -21.92 2.70
N ASP A 3 0.64 -21.88 4.03
CA ASP A 3 -0.54 -21.70 4.89
C ASP A 3 -1.35 -20.44 4.51
N ILE A 4 -0.64 -19.37 4.14
CA ILE A 4 -1.26 -18.10 3.73
C ILE A 4 -2.03 -18.18 2.40
N GLU A 5 -1.59 -18.98 1.43
CA GLU A 5 -2.33 -19.19 0.18
C GLU A 5 -3.67 -19.91 0.43
N ALA A 6 -3.66 -20.89 1.35
CA ALA A 6 -4.87 -21.61 1.74
C ALA A 6 -5.88 -20.68 2.42
N LEU A 7 -5.41 -19.87 3.37
CA LEU A 7 -6.23 -18.85 4.05
C LEU A 7 -6.81 -17.85 3.05
N HIS A 8 -5.99 -17.30 2.15
CA HIS A 8 -6.46 -16.32 1.17
C HIS A 8 -7.55 -16.91 0.25
N ARG A 9 -7.35 -18.12 -0.29
CA ARG A 9 -8.35 -18.75 -1.16
C ARG A 9 -9.65 -19.06 -0.44
N ARG A 10 -9.62 -19.34 0.86
CA ARG A 10 -10.80 -19.68 1.64
C ARG A 10 -11.60 -18.46 2.06
N HIS A 11 -10.94 -17.34 2.33
CA HIS A 11 -11.54 -16.22 3.07
C HIS A 11 -11.57 -14.89 2.30
N VAL A 12 -10.87 -14.76 1.16
CA VAL A 12 -10.77 -13.50 0.41
C VAL A 12 -11.35 -13.66 -0.99
N LEU A 13 -12.27 -12.76 -1.35
CA LEU A 13 -12.71 -12.60 -2.73
C LEU A 13 -11.73 -11.68 -3.47
N SER A 14 -10.94 -12.25 -4.38
CA SER A 14 -9.98 -11.49 -5.18
C SER A 14 -10.69 -10.66 -6.25
N PRO A 15 -10.50 -9.34 -6.29
CA PRO A 15 -11.09 -8.51 -7.34
C PRO A 15 -10.42 -8.82 -8.70
N TRP A 16 -11.18 -8.69 -9.79
CA TRP A 16 -10.70 -8.86 -11.18
C TRP A 16 -10.11 -10.24 -11.52
N ALA A 17 -10.41 -11.28 -10.73
CA ALA A 17 -9.91 -12.63 -10.94
C ALA A 17 -11.02 -13.68 -10.81
N VAL A 18 -10.92 -14.75 -11.60
CA VAL A 18 -11.68 -15.98 -11.36
C VAL A 18 -11.10 -16.67 -10.13
N GLN A 19 -11.94 -16.95 -9.13
CA GLN A 19 -11.46 -17.47 -7.84
C GLN A 19 -10.92 -18.90 -7.96
N ALA A 20 -11.57 -19.73 -8.75
CA ALA A 20 -11.15 -21.10 -9.00
C ALA A 20 -9.81 -21.11 -9.74
N GLY A 21 -8.82 -21.78 -9.16
CA GLY A 21 -7.49 -21.94 -9.78
C GLY A 21 -6.60 -20.70 -9.72
N LEU A 22 -6.98 -19.65 -8.98
CA LEU A 22 -6.14 -18.46 -8.81
C LEU A 22 -4.75 -18.84 -8.27
N ALA A 23 -3.72 -18.66 -9.10
CA ALA A 23 -2.32 -18.87 -8.77
C ALA A 23 -1.58 -17.54 -8.91
N ALA A 24 -1.22 -16.93 -7.79
CA ALA A 24 -0.54 -15.64 -7.72
C ALA A 24 0.63 -15.70 -6.72
N PRO A 25 1.68 -14.89 -6.89
CA PRO A 25 2.77 -14.80 -5.93
C PRO A 25 2.28 -14.27 -4.58
N VAL A 26 2.82 -14.81 -3.50
CA VAL A 26 2.64 -14.23 -2.16
C VAL A 26 3.67 -13.11 -1.99
N VAL A 27 3.24 -11.87 -2.20
CA VAL A 27 4.11 -10.69 -2.05
C VAL A 27 4.41 -10.47 -0.55
N GLN A 28 5.69 -10.38 -0.19
CA GLN A 28 6.14 -10.17 1.21
C GLN A 28 6.76 -8.81 1.45
N ARG A 29 7.41 -8.22 0.44
CA ARG A 29 8.12 -6.95 0.59
C ARG A 29 8.10 -6.15 -0.70
N ALA A 30 8.23 -4.84 -0.58
CA ALA A 30 8.41 -3.94 -1.70
C ALA A 30 9.42 -2.85 -1.35
N GLU A 31 10.23 -2.41 -2.31
CA GLU A 31 11.22 -1.35 -2.12
C GLU A 31 11.54 -0.66 -3.45
N GLY A 32 11.39 0.66 -3.49
CA GLY A 32 11.61 1.46 -4.68
C GLY A 32 10.71 1.00 -5.83
N ARG A 33 11.30 0.41 -6.86
CA ARG A 33 10.61 -0.07 -8.06
C ARG A 33 10.42 -1.59 -8.11
N TYR A 34 10.58 -2.28 -6.98
CA TYR A 34 10.59 -3.73 -6.91
C TYR A 34 9.59 -4.29 -5.88
N LEU A 35 8.98 -5.42 -6.24
CA LEU A 35 8.23 -6.32 -5.36
C LEU A 35 9.03 -7.61 -5.16
N PHE A 36 8.86 -8.24 -4.00
CA PHE A 36 9.53 -9.48 -3.62
C PHE A 36 8.47 -10.46 -3.10
N ASP A 37 8.45 -11.67 -3.66
CA ASP A 37 7.58 -12.73 -3.17
C ASP A 37 8.23 -13.57 -2.07
N SER A 38 7.46 -14.50 -1.49
CA SER A 38 7.92 -15.42 -0.45
C SER A 38 8.98 -16.43 -0.89
N SER A 39 9.23 -16.59 -2.20
CA SER A 39 10.32 -17.42 -2.73
C SER A 39 11.63 -16.64 -2.89
N GLY A 40 11.59 -15.32 -2.71
CA GLY A 40 12.71 -14.41 -2.95
C GLY A 40 12.77 -13.92 -4.40
N ALA A 41 11.81 -14.26 -5.26
CA ALA A 41 11.74 -13.74 -6.61
C ALA A 41 11.46 -12.23 -6.57
N ARG A 42 12.18 -11.49 -7.42
CA ARG A 42 12.08 -10.03 -7.52
C ARG A 42 11.40 -9.63 -8.82
N TYR A 43 10.37 -8.81 -8.71
CA TYR A 43 9.58 -8.31 -9.83
C TYR A 43 9.81 -6.81 -9.97
N PHE A 44 10.22 -6.36 -11.16
CA PHE A 44 10.27 -4.94 -11.47
C PHE A 44 8.85 -4.43 -11.71
N ASP A 45 8.43 -3.44 -10.94
CA ASP A 45 7.11 -2.82 -11.05
C ASP A 45 7.13 -1.71 -12.10
N LEU A 46 6.81 -2.07 -13.35
CA LEU A 46 6.64 -1.12 -14.45
C LEU A 46 5.27 -0.41 -14.44
N ALA A 47 4.39 -0.75 -13.49
CA ALA A 47 3.02 -0.21 -13.42
C ALA A 47 2.83 0.80 -12.27
N SER A 48 3.84 0.97 -11.41
CA SER A 48 3.73 1.76 -10.18
C SER A 48 2.53 1.33 -9.33
N GLY A 49 2.42 0.02 -9.10
CA GLY A 49 1.23 -0.63 -8.55
C GLY A 49 0.08 -0.61 -9.54
N LEU A 50 -1.07 -0.10 -9.12
CA LEU A 50 -2.16 0.28 -10.03
C LEU A 50 -2.10 1.78 -10.32
N ILE A 51 -0.97 2.24 -10.88
CA ILE A 51 -0.74 3.64 -11.29
C ILE A 51 -0.84 4.64 -10.12
N ALA A 52 -0.29 4.28 -8.95
CA ALA A 52 -0.43 5.09 -7.73
C ALA A 52 0.86 5.24 -6.91
N VAL A 53 1.85 4.38 -7.12
CA VAL A 53 3.07 4.32 -6.30
C VAL A 53 4.19 5.17 -6.94
N ASN A 54 3.90 6.45 -7.15
CA ASN A 54 4.76 7.35 -7.94
C ASN A 54 6.11 7.64 -7.27
N LEU A 55 6.15 7.69 -5.93
CA LEU A 55 7.39 7.86 -5.15
C LEU A 55 8.19 6.57 -4.97
N GLY A 56 7.69 5.45 -5.50
CA GLY A 56 8.22 4.12 -5.24
C GLY A 56 7.76 3.52 -3.91
N HIS A 57 7.84 2.19 -3.82
CA HIS A 57 7.45 1.40 -2.66
C HIS A 57 8.33 1.72 -1.45
N GLY A 58 7.72 1.91 -0.28
CA GLY A 58 8.44 2.07 0.99
C GLY A 58 9.24 3.39 1.12
N HIS A 59 8.80 4.47 0.46
CA HIS A 59 9.49 5.76 0.52
C HIS A 59 9.68 6.25 1.97
N ARG A 60 10.94 6.32 2.44
CA ARG A 60 11.29 6.51 3.86
C ARG A 60 10.62 7.73 4.52
N LYS A 61 10.53 8.86 3.81
CA LYS A 61 9.89 10.07 4.35
C LYS A 61 8.38 9.89 4.56
N VAL A 62 7.71 9.15 3.67
CA VAL A 62 6.27 8.90 3.76
C VAL A 62 5.99 7.95 4.92
N VAL A 63 6.78 6.87 5.05
CA VAL A 63 6.67 5.92 6.16
C VAL A 63 6.85 6.63 7.51
N ALA A 64 7.88 7.47 7.65
CA ALA A 64 8.13 8.22 8.87
C ALA A 64 6.98 9.19 9.22
N ALA A 65 6.48 9.95 8.23
CA ALA A 65 5.36 10.89 8.43
C ALA A 65 4.07 10.17 8.85
N ILE A 66 3.77 8.99 8.27
CA ILE A 66 2.63 8.17 8.71
C ILE A 66 2.83 7.70 10.15
N GLN A 67 4.00 7.15 10.49
CA GLN A 67 4.29 6.65 11.85
C GLN A 67 4.16 7.74 12.92
N GLU A 68 4.66 8.94 12.64
CA GLU A 68 4.54 10.10 13.53
C GLU A 68 3.07 10.52 13.70
N GLN A 69 2.34 10.64 12.60
CA GLN A 69 0.95 11.09 12.64
C GLN A 69 0.04 10.06 13.34
N VAL A 70 0.20 8.76 13.09
CA VAL A 70 -0.65 7.73 13.75
C VAL A 70 -0.36 7.63 15.24
N GLY A 71 0.87 7.93 15.69
CA GLY A 71 1.19 8.02 17.12
C GLY A 71 0.49 9.19 17.81
N THR A 72 0.10 10.21 17.06
CA THR A 72 -0.57 11.42 17.56
C THR A 72 -2.10 11.34 17.40
N LEU A 73 -2.57 11.05 16.18
CA LEU A 73 -3.98 11.01 15.81
C LEU A 73 -4.17 10.18 14.53
N CYS A 74 -4.80 9.01 14.66
CA CYS A 74 -5.19 8.17 13.50
C CYS A 74 -6.44 8.70 12.78
N TYR A 75 -7.41 9.24 13.53
CA TYR A 75 -8.69 9.69 12.99
C TYR A 75 -9.36 10.69 13.92
N SER A 76 -10.01 11.69 13.33
CA SER A 76 -10.96 12.58 13.99
C SER A 76 -12.14 12.86 13.07
N SER A 77 -13.23 13.43 13.63
CA SER A 77 -14.41 13.81 12.86
C SER A 77 -14.04 14.77 11.71
N PRO A 78 -14.62 14.58 10.51
CA PRO A 78 -14.35 15.48 9.37
C PRO A 78 -14.79 16.93 9.63
N ALA A 79 -15.73 17.15 10.56
CA ALA A 79 -16.21 18.48 10.94
C ALA A 79 -15.22 19.29 11.79
N TRP A 80 -14.13 18.68 12.28
CA TRP A 80 -13.14 19.35 13.14
C TRP A 80 -11.91 19.76 12.34
N PHE A 81 -11.13 20.72 12.87
CA PHE A 81 -9.88 21.16 12.24
C PHE A 81 -8.77 20.10 12.39
N HIS A 82 -7.94 19.97 11.36
CA HIS A 82 -6.79 19.07 11.33
C HIS A 82 -5.63 19.76 10.63
N GLU A 83 -4.48 19.81 11.29
CA GLU A 83 -3.28 20.51 10.80
C GLU A 83 -2.83 19.97 9.44
N ALA A 84 -2.53 18.66 9.34
CA ALA A 84 -2.08 18.07 8.06
C ALA A 84 -3.08 18.26 6.90
N ARG A 85 -4.39 18.22 7.16
CA ARG A 85 -5.41 18.49 6.14
C ARG A 85 -5.39 19.95 5.68
N ALA A 86 -5.23 20.89 6.61
CA ALA A 86 -5.13 22.32 6.29
C ALA A 86 -3.84 22.63 5.52
N GLN A 87 -2.70 22.09 5.95
CA GLN A 87 -1.41 22.23 5.26
C GLN A 87 -1.45 21.64 3.85
N LEU A 88 -1.98 20.41 3.68
CA LEU A 88 -2.13 19.79 2.38
C LEU A 88 -3.04 20.61 1.45
N ALA A 89 -4.18 21.10 1.94
CA ALA A 89 -5.08 21.93 1.13
C ALA A 89 -4.41 23.25 0.72
N HIS A 90 -3.62 23.85 1.60
CA HIS A 90 -2.83 25.03 1.25
C HIS A 90 -1.81 24.70 0.15
N GLU A 91 -0.95 23.69 0.32
CA GLU A 91 0.05 23.31 -0.70
C GLU A 91 -0.58 23.02 -2.06
N LEU A 92 -1.66 22.22 -2.09
CA LEU A 92 -2.37 21.89 -3.33
C LEU A 92 -2.97 23.12 -4.02
N SER A 93 -3.39 24.14 -3.26
CA SER A 93 -3.94 25.38 -3.83
C SER A 93 -2.88 26.28 -4.49
N GLN A 94 -1.60 26.00 -4.28
CA GLN A 94 -0.47 26.75 -4.83
C GLN A 94 0.21 26.04 -6.02
N LEU A 95 -0.27 24.85 -6.40
CA LEU A 95 0.18 24.13 -7.60
C LEU A 95 -0.52 24.64 -8.86
#